data_AF-A0A952S7C0-F1
#
_entry.id   AF-A0A952S7C0-F1
#
_cell.length_a   1.000
_cell.length_b   1.000
_cell.length_c   1.000
_cell.angle_alpha   90.00
_cell.angle_beta   90.00
_cell.angle_gamma   90.00
#
_symmetry.space_group_name_H-M   'P 1'
#
loop_
_entity.id
_entity.type
_entity.pdbx_description
1 polymer ?
#
loop_
_entity_poly.entity_id
_entity_poly.type
_entity_poly.pdbx_seq_one_letter_code
_entity_poly.pdbx_strand_id
1 'polypeptide(L)'
;MQVTIDIEPQTYSLLQKIREKGISLDDVLSDALIEAESESDISPNDLSVEERLRRLREWVNMPRNLPPQPLSDEALSRESIYEDRGL
;
A
#
# COMPACT_ATOMS: atom_id res chain seq x y z
N MET A 1 10.47 -8.09 -22.84
CA MET A 1 10.77 -8.39 -21.41
C MET A 1 10.09 -9.70 -21.09
N GLN A 2 10.77 -10.61 -20.39
CA GLN A 2 10.19 -11.87 -19.92
C GLN A 2 9.91 -11.72 -18.43
N VAL A 3 8.66 -11.92 -18.02
CA VAL A 3 8.26 -11.89 -16.60
C VAL A 3 8.04 -13.34 -16.17
N THR A 4 8.75 -13.76 -15.13
CA THR A 4 8.61 -15.11 -14.56
C THR A 4 7.71 -15.00 -13.34
N ILE A 5 6.55 -15.66 -13.39
CA ILE A 5 5.57 -15.65 -12.32
C ILE A 5 5.54 -17.06 -11.73
N ASP A 6 5.85 -17.19 -10.44
CA ASP A 6 5.69 -18.45 -9.74
C ASP A 6 4.21 -18.67 -9.45
N ILE A 7 3.65 -19.72 -10.04
CA ILE A 7 2.23 -20.03 -9.97
C ILE A 7 2.02 -21.26 -9.09
N GLU A 8 1.10 -21.15 -8.15
CA GLU A 8 0.84 -22.21 -7.17
C GLU A 8 0.15 -23.42 -7.84
N PRO A 9 0.48 -24.68 -7.48
CA PRO A 9 -0.01 -25.89 -8.14
C PRO A 9 -1.54 -25.98 -8.33
N GLN A 10 -2.31 -25.36 -7.43
CA GLN A 10 -3.76 -25.32 -7.48
C GLN A 10 -4.34 -24.50 -8.65
N THR A 11 -3.56 -23.54 -9.19
CA THR A 11 -4.00 -22.63 -10.27
C THR A 11 -3.82 -23.21 -11.68
N TYR A 12 -3.01 -24.26 -11.85
CA TYR A 12 -2.78 -24.89 -13.16
C TYR A 12 -4.06 -25.44 -13.80
N SER A 13 -4.99 -25.94 -12.99
CA SER A 13 -6.29 -26.42 -13.47
C SER A 13 -7.15 -25.30 -14.06
N LEU A 14 -6.99 -24.07 -13.56
CA LEU A 14 -7.67 -22.88 -14.05
C LEU A 14 -7.06 -22.42 -15.37
N LEU A 15 -5.72 -22.39 -15.44
CA LEU A 15 -4.97 -22.06 -16.66
C LEU A 15 -5.29 -23.02 -17.80
N GLN A 16 -5.44 -24.31 -17.50
CA GLN A 16 -5.83 -25.31 -18.49
C GLN A 16 -7.25 -25.06 -19.03
N LYS A 17 -8.21 -24.73 -18.16
CA LYS A 17 -9.57 -24.37 -18.58
C LYS A 17 -9.63 -23.10 -19.44
N ILE A 18 -8.79 -22.11 -19.13
CA ILE A 18 -8.69 -20.86 -19.91
C ILE A 18 -8.16 -21.18 -21.32
N ARG A 19 -7.13 -22.02 -21.39
CA ARG A 19 -6.55 -22.49 -22.65
C ARG A 19 -7.54 -23.31 -23.49
N GLU A 20 -8.31 -24.20 -22.85
CA GLU A 20 -9.35 -25.00 -23.53
C GLU A 20 -10.50 -24.15 -24.08
N LYS A 21 -10.79 -23.01 -23.45
CA LYS A 21 -11.77 -22.04 -23.95
C LYS A 21 -11.23 -21.15 -25.08
N GLY A 22 -9.97 -21.30 -25.47
CA GLY A 22 -9.34 -20.52 -26.53
C GLY A 22 -9.11 -19.05 -26.17
N ILE A 23 -9.12 -18.72 -24.88
CA ILE A 23 -8.90 -17.35 -24.38
C ILE A 23 -7.40 -17.17 -24.16
N SER A 24 -6.83 -16.07 -24.63
CA SER A 24 -5.43 -15.74 -24.42
C SER A 24 -5.16 -15.49 -22.94
N LEU A 25 -4.15 -16.15 -22.39
CA LEU A 25 -3.78 -15.99 -20.99
C LEU A 25 -3.31 -14.55 -20.69
N ASP A 26 -2.61 -13.93 -21.64
CA ASP A 26 -2.17 -12.54 -21.53
C ASP A 26 -3.35 -11.56 -21.42
N ASP A 27 -4.44 -11.80 -22.15
CA ASP A 27 -5.63 -10.94 -22.08
C ASP A 27 -6.32 -11.08 -20.73
N VAL A 28 -6.47 -12.31 -20.21
CA VAL A 28 -7.06 -12.55 -18.89
C VAL A 28 -6.23 -11.95 -17.77
N LEU A 29 -4.90 -12.06 -17.85
CA LEU A 29 -4.00 -11.46 -16.87
C LEU A 29 -4.04 -9.94 -16.95
N SER A 30 -4.13 -9.37 -18.15
CA SER A 30 -4.24 -7.92 -18.34
C SER A 30 -5.56 -7.39 -17.78
N ASP A 31 -6.68 -8.04 -18.08
CA ASP A 31 -7.99 -7.68 -17.55
C ASP A 31 -8.05 -7.82 -16.03
N ALA A 32 -7.51 -8.91 -15.48
CA ALA A 32 -7.42 -9.12 -14.04
C ALA A 32 -6.50 -8.07 -13.37
N LEU A 33 -5.44 -7.62 -14.04
CA LEU A 33 -4.57 -6.56 -13.55
C LEU A 33 -5.29 -5.21 -13.55
N ILE A 34 -6.08 -4.91 -14.58
CA ILE A 34 -6.89 -3.69 -14.69
C ILE A 34 -7.99 -3.69 -13.61
N GLU A 35 -8.65 -4.84 -13.38
CA GLU A 35 -9.62 -5.00 -12.29
C GLU A 35 -8.96 -4.85 -10.92
N ALA A 36 -7.80 -5.48 -10.71
CA ALA A 36 -7.05 -5.35 -9.46
C ALA A 36 -6.54 -3.93 -9.22
N GLU A 37 -6.11 -3.20 -10.26
CA GLU A 37 -5.78 -1.77 -10.16
C GLU A 37 -7.01 -0.95 -9.78
N SER A 38 -8.17 -1.25 -10.37
CA SER A 38 -9.45 -0.60 -10.07
C SER A 38 -9.96 -0.88 -8.65
N GLU A 39 -9.67 -2.06 -8.08
CA GLU A 39 -9.99 -2.41 -6.69
C GLU A 39 -8.93 -1.94 -5.68
N SER A 40 -7.69 -1.69 -6.14
CA SER A 40 -6.59 -1.18 -5.32
C SER A 40 -6.63 0.33 -5.06
N ASP A 41 -7.63 1.02 -5.61
CA ASP A 41 -7.87 2.44 -5.39
C ASP A 41 -8.39 2.76 -3.97
N ILE A 42 -8.50 1.77 -3.08
CA ILE A 42 -8.57 2.00 -1.64
C ILE A 42 -7.16 2.36 -1.14
N SER A 43 -6.70 3.53 -1.56
CA SER A 43 -5.57 4.21 -0.95
C SER A 43 -5.85 4.34 0.56
N PRO A 44 -4.85 4.19 1.45
CA PRO A 44 -5.02 4.51 2.88
C PRO A 44 -5.42 5.99 3.14
N ASN A 45 -5.49 6.79 2.07
CA ASN A 45 -6.00 8.16 2.03
C ASN A 45 -7.49 8.27 1.65
N ASP A 46 -8.27 7.20 1.56
CA ASP A 46 -9.68 7.25 1.14
C ASP A 46 -10.65 7.84 2.19
N LEU A 47 -10.11 8.60 3.15
CA LEU A 47 -10.88 9.36 4.12
C LEU A 47 -11.19 10.73 3.53
N SER A 48 -12.47 11.10 3.53
CA SER A 48 -12.89 12.47 3.27
C SER A 48 -12.15 13.44 4.20
N VAL A 49 -11.93 14.66 3.74
CA VAL A 49 -11.22 15.70 4.52
C VAL A 49 -11.86 15.88 5.90
N GLU A 50 -13.19 15.81 5.98
CA GLU A 50 -13.94 15.92 7.24
C GLU A 50 -13.64 14.78 8.20
N GLU A 51 -13.58 13.55 7.69
CA GLU A 51 -13.28 12.35 8.47
C GLU A 51 -11.82 12.35 8.97
N ARG A 52 -10.89 12.85 8.16
CA ARG A 52 -9.50 13.06 8.59
C ARG A 52 -9.41 14.09 9.72
N LEU A 53 -10.14 15.21 9.60
CA LEU A 53 -10.18 16.23 10.65
C LEU A 53 -10.80 15.71 11.94
N ARG A 54 -11.85 14.88 11.84
CA ARG A 54 -12.47 14.23 13.01
C ARG A 54 -11.47 13.34 13.73
N ARG A 55 -10.79 12.43 13.01
CA ARG A 55 -9.79 11.52 13.59
C ARG A 55 -8.59 12.27 14.19
N LEU A 56 -8.14 13.33 13.52
CA LEU A 56 -7.07 14.17 14.06
C LEU A 56 -7.48 14.81 15.39
N ARG A 57 -8.69 15.36 15.49
CA ARG A 57 -9.20 15.93 16.74
C ARG A 57 -9.30 14.89 17.84
N GLU A 58 -9.79 13.69 17.52
CA GLU A 58 -9.87 12.58 18.48
C GLU A 58 -8.47 12.18 18.98
N TRP A 59 -7.49 12.07 18.08
CA TRP A 59 -6.12 11.75 18.43
C TRP A 59 -5.45 12.83 19.30
N VAL A 60 -5.64 14.12 18.98
CA VAL A 60 -5.10 15.23 19.79
C VAL A 60 -5.70 15.25 21.19
N ASN A 61 -7.00 14.98 21.31
CA ASN A 61 -7.71 15.01 22.59
C ASN A 61 -7.62 13.68 23.36
N MET A 62 -6.96 12.68 22.80
CA MET A 62 -6.78 11.39 23.48
C MET A 62 -5.92 11.60 24.73
N PRO A 63 -6.43 11.26 25.93
CA PRO A 63 -5.66 11.40 27.16
C PRO A 63 -4.45 10.49 27.06
N ARG A 64 -3.25 11.08 27.02
CA ARG A 64 -2.02 10.29 27.08
C ARG A 64 -1.78 9.89 28.54
N ASN A 65 -1.65 8.59 28.76
CA ASN A 65 -1.28 8.05 30.08
C ASN A 65 0.19 8.35 30.45
N LEU A 66 1.00 8.80 29.49
CA LEU A 66 2.37 9.26 29.72
C LEU A 66 2.54 10.71 29.25
N PRO A 67 3.26 11.55 30.01
CA PRO A 67 3.70 12.84 29.48
C PRO A 67 4.58 12.59 28.25
N PRO A 68 4.44 13.40 27.17
CA PRO A 68 5.32 13.28 26.03
C PRO A 68 6.76 13.44 26.51
N GLN A 69 7.61 12.47 26.19
CA GLN A 69 9.03 12.58 26.48
C GLN A 69 9.61 13.64 25.53
N PRO A 70 10.37 14.62 26.04
CA PRO A 70 11.06 15.55 25.17
C PRO A 70 12.01 14.75 24.27
N LEU A 71 12.06 15.11 22.99
CA LEU A 71 13.07 14.58 22.08
C LEU A 71 14.45 15.00 22.59
N SER A 72 15.45 14.15 22.40
CA SER A 72 16.85 14.53 22.66
C SER A 72 17.28 15.63 21.70
N ASP A 73 18.24 16.46 22.12
CA ASP A 73 18.82 17.50 21.26
C ASP A 73 19.43 16.91 19.98
N GLU A 74 19.96 15.69 20.05
CA GLU A 74 20.44 14.93 18.90
C GLU A 74 19.33 14.60 17.91
N ALA A 75 18.16 14.14 18.38
CA ALA A 75 17.00 13.86 17.54
C ALA A 75 16.37 15.13 16.92
N LEU A 76 16.62 16.30 17.53
CA LEU A 76 16.25 17.60 17.00
C LEU A 76 17.37 18.25 16.17
N SER A 77 18.55 17.64 16.10
CA SER A 77 19.67 18.19 15.33
C SER A 77 19.33 18.20 13.85
N ARG A 78 19.77 19.27 13.16
CA ARG A 78 19.72 19.35 11.70
C ARG A 78 20.41 18.17 11.05
N GLU A 79 21.48 17.69 11.65
CA GLU A 79 22.24 16.55 11.13
C GLU A 79 21.36 15.29 11.16
N SER A 80 20.64 15.03 12.24
CA SER A 80 19.70 13.89 12.34
C SER A 80 18.50 14.02 11.38
N ILE A 81 17.98 15.23 11.16
CA ILE A 81 16.81 15.46 10.31
C ILE A 81 17.15 15.42 8.81
N TYR A 82 18.39 15.79 8.44
CA TYR A 82 18.81 15.96 7.05
C TYR A 82 19.98 15.05 6.64
N GLU A 83 20.37 14.07 7.46
CA GLU A 83 21.53 13.19 7.23
C GLU A 83 21.47 12.50 5.86
N ASP A 84 20.29 12.03 5.46
CA ASP A 84 20.05 11.31 4.21
C ASP A 84 20.01 12.21 2.96
N ARG A 85 20.21 13.53 3.15
CA ARG A 85 20.36 14.52 2.08
C ARG A 85 21.83 14.97 2.06
N GLY A 86 22.72 14.04 1.75
CA GLY A 86 24.16 14.27 1.65
C GLY A 86 24.47 15.58 0.91
N LEU A 87 25.04 16.53 1.64
CA LEU A 87 25.71 17.73 1.12
C LEU A 87 27.22 17.49 1.12
#